data_AF-A0A8T5LH06-F1
#
_entry.id   AF-A0A8T5LH06-F1
#
_cell.length_a   1.000
_cell.length_b   1.000
_cell.length_c   1.000
_cell.angle_alpha   90.00
_cell.angle_beta   90.00
_cell.angle_gamma   90.00
#
_symmetry.space_group_name_H-M   'P 1'
#
loop_
_entity.id
_entity.type
_entity.pdbx_description
1 polymer ?
#
loop_
_entity_poly.entity_id
_entity_poly.type
_entity_poly.pdbx_seq_one_letter_code
_entity_poly.pdbx_strand_id
1 'polypeptide(L)'
;MNFCPICGRDTKGTFCKEHRQVTFNYKDVVVRVCDCKKYFYRNRWVSFTSLKQVAEKIAKESIKDNVKITSLIDEKIEKKKFEIEVVKNNELFIIEGKLIVDRCPVCSKRGTPYFESVIQIRPKKKELYDFIKIQADKNKEVFITKIVELKDGYDFYTSSNKFALGIGKKLSKSFKGELKTSRRLFSFDKMKSKNLYRATVFFKANN
;
A
#
# COMPACT_ATOMS: atom_id res chain seq x y z
N MET A 1 52.31 23.65 3.78
CA MET A 1 51.93 23.21 2.42
C MET A 1 51.27 21.86 2.55
N ASN A 2 50.08 21.68 2.00
CA ASN A 2 49.44 20.36 1.99
C ASN A 2 49.80 19.69 0.67
N PHE A 3 50.37 18.48 0.74
CA PHE A 3 50.73 17.68 -0.42
C PHE A 3 49.94 16.37 -0.38
N CYS A 4 49.64 15.82 -1.56
CA CYS A 4 48.97 14.52 -1.66
C CYS A 4 49.92 13.39 -1.21
N PRO A 5 49.59 12.58 -0.18
CA PRO A 5 50.44 11.48 0.29
C PRO A 5 50.73 10.41 -0.77
N ILE A 6 49.93 10.33 -1.83
CA ILE A 6 50.05 9.30 -2.88
C ILE A 6 50.95 9.76 -4.03
N CYS A 7 50.92 11.05 -4.40
CA CYS A 7 51.62 11.54 -5.60
C CYS A 7 52.46 12.80 -5.40
N GLY A 8 52.56 13.33 -4.18
CA GLY A 8 53.43 14.46 -3.83
C GLY A 8 53.01 15.83 -4.38
N ARG A 9 51.95 15.94 -5.21
CA ARG A 9 51.45 17.23 -5.73
C ARG A 9 50.91 18.11 -4.62
N ASP A 10 51.16 19.43 -4.73
CA ASP A 10 50.55 20.45 -3.87
C ASP A 10 49.03 20.48 -4.04
N THR A 11 48.32 20.53 -2.92
CA THR A 11 46.86 20.53 -2.91
C THR A 11 46.32 21.42 -1.79
N LYS A 12 45.06 21.85 -1.92
CA LYS A 12 44.38 22.59 -0.84
C LYS A 12 43.88 21.69 0.31
N GLY A 13 43.95 20.35 0.18
CA GLY A 13 43.47 19.39 1.17
C GLY A 13 44.40 18.16 1.30
N THR A 14 43.88 17.06 1.85
CA THR A 14 44.68 15.84 2.10
C THR A 14 45.02 15.05 0.84
N PHE A 15 44.19 15.11 -0.22
CA PHE A 15 44.43 14.40 -1.48
C PHE A 15 44.29 15.34 -2.68
N CYS A 16 45.03 15.08 -3.76
CA CYS A 16 44.86 15.80 -5.02
C CYS A 16 43.52 15.41 -5.67
N LYS A 17 43.07 16.17 -6.69
CA LYS A 17 41.79 15.89 -7.36
C LYS A 17 41.67 14.46 -7.90
N GLU A 18 42.78 13.86 -8.31
CA GLU A 18 42.84 12.49 -8.85
C GLU A 18 42.85 11.40 -7.76
N HIS A 19 43.37 11.69 -6.57
CA HIS A 19 43.47 10.72 -5.47
C HIS A 19 42.42 10.93 -4.37
N ARG A 20 41.52 11.89 -4.55
CA ARG A 20 40.41 12.11 -3.63
C ARG A 20 39.40 10.99 -3.84
N GLN A 21 39.24 10.11 -2.85
CA GLN A 21 38.17 9.11 -2.85
C GLN A 21 36.81 9.82 -2.99
N VAL A 22 36.06 9.47 -4.04
CA VAL A 22 34.69 9.97 -4.20
C VAL A 22 33.80 9.18 -3.26
N THR A 23 33.58 9.71 -2.07
CA THR A 23 32.57 9.18 -1.15
C THR A 23 31.26 9.94 -1.34
N PHE A 24 30.12 9.28 -1.14
CA PHE A 24 28.85 9.98 -0.99
C PHE A 24 28.04 9.36 0.13
N ASN A 25 27.30 10.23 0.82
CA ASN A 25 26.47 9.83 1.94
C ASN A 25 25.08 9.46 1.42
N TYR A 26 24.59 8.28 1.77
CA TYR A 26 23.25 7.82 1.43
C TYR A 26 22.57 7.22 2.66
N LYS A 27 21.24 7.29 2.68
CA LYS A 27 20.43 6.58 3.67
C LYS A 27 20.16 5.16 3.20
N ASP A 28 19.93 4.25 4.14
CA ASP A 28 19.49 2.89 3.85
C ASP A 28 18.30 2.87 2.88
N VAL A 29 18.47 2.18 1.75
CA VAL A 29 17.41 1.99 0.77
C VAL A 29 16.56 0.79 1.20
N VAL A 30 15.44 1.08 1.85
CA VAL A 30 14.50 0.04 2.32
C VAL A 30 13.17 0.15 1.59
N VAL A 31 12.84 -0.89 0.83
CA VAL A 31 11.59 -1.00 0.10
C VAL A 31 10.66 -1.91 0.88
N ARG A 32 9.58 -1.35 1.47
CA ARG A 32 8.56 -2.13 2.16
C ARG A 32 7.36 -2.37 1.24
N VAL A 33 6.99 -3.63 1.02
CA VAL A 33 5.91 -4.04 0.13
C VAL A 33 4.94 -4.98 0.81
N CYS A 34 3.73 -5.06 0.30
CA CYS A 34 2.68 -5.97 0.73
C CYS A 34 2.20 -6.78 -0.46
N ASP A 35 1.79 -8.03 -0.20
CA ASP A 35 1.30 -9.00 -1.19
C ASP A 35 0.17 -8.47 -2.07
N CYS A 36 -0.60 -7.47 -1.58
CA CYS A 36 -1.64 -6.81 -2.37
C CYS A 36 -1.11 -5.78 -3.40
N LYS A 37 0.18 -5.87 -3.78
CA LYS A 37 0.87 -4.92 -4.68
C LYS A 37 0.81 -3.47 -4.19
N LYS A 38 1.01 -3.28 -2.89
CA LYS A 38 1.18 -1.95 -2.28
C LYS A 38 2.55 -1.82 -1.65
N TYR A 39 3.14 -0.63 -1.70
CA TYR A 39 4.41 -0.32 -1.06
C TYR A 39 4.25 0.86 -0.10
N PHE A 40 5.10 0.92 0.93
CA PHE A 40 5.08 2.00 1.91
C PHE A 40 5.95 3.15 1.42
N TYR A 41 5.36 4.34 1.35
CA TYR A 41 6.01 5.55 0.87
C TYR A 41 5.43 6.78 1.55
N ARG A 42 6.30 7.63 2.11
CA ARG A 42 5.94 8.87 2.82
C ARG A 42 4.76 8.69 3.79
N ASN A 43 4.87 7.69 4.66
CA ASN A 43 3.88 7.33 5.68
C ASN A 43 2.51 6.87 5.13
N ARG A 44 2.46 6.35 3.90
CA ARG A 44 1.24 5.83 3.26
C ARG A 44 1.53 4.57 2.45
N TRP A 45 0.51 3.75 2.28
CA TRP A 45 0.58 2.58 1.39
C TRP A 45 0.02 2.94 0.01
N VAL A 46 0.84 2.80 -1.03
CA VAL A 46 0.51 3.19 -2.42
C VAL A 46 0.57 1.96 -3.32
N SER A 47 -0.31 1.86 -4.31
CA SER A 47 -0.28 0.78 -5.30
C SER A 47 0.94 0.88 -6.21
N PHE A 48 1.50 -0.26 -6.60
CA PHE A 48 2.55 -0.33 -7.63
C PHE A 48 2.24 -1.41 -8.66
N THR A 49 2.78 -1.23 -9.86
CA THR A 49 2.73 -2.21 -10.96
C THR A 49 4.04 -2.98 -11.09
N SER A 50 5.16 -2.29 -10.87
CA SER A 50 6.53 -2.82 -10.98
C SER A 50 7.32 -2.51 -9.71
N LEU A 51 7.97 -3.53 -9.14
CA LEU A 51 8.88 -3.37 -8.00
C LEU A 51 10.09 -2.50 -8.39
N LYS A 52 10.61 -2.69 -9.60
CA LYS A 52 11.69 -1.87 -10.15
C LYS A 52 11.46 -0.37 -10.05
N GLN A 53 10.29 0.11 -10.51
CA GLN A 53 9.96 1.54 -10.43
C GLN A 53 9.89 2.05 -8.99
N VAL A 54 9.44 1.21 -8.06
CA VAL A 54 9.36 1.56 -6.63
C VAL A 54 10.75 1.68 -6.03
N ALA A 55 11.63 0.71 -6.28
CA ALA A 55 12.99 0.70 -5.78
C ALA A 55 13.80 1.89 -6.33
N GLU A 56 13.71 2.17 -7.63
CA GLU A 56 14.34 3.35 -8.24
C GLU A 56 13.87 4.66 -7.58
N LYS A 57 12.57 4.77 -7.30
CA LYS A 57 11.99 5.96 -6.66
C LYS A 57 12.51 6.16 -5.23
N ILE A 58 12.58 5.09 -4.44
CA ILE A 58 13.07 5.14 -3.05
C ILE A 58 14.58 5.41 -3.02
N ALA A 59 15.34 4.79 -3.94
CA ALA A 59 16.77 4.99 -4.08
C ALA A 59 17.10 6.45 -4.41
N LYS A 60 16.41 7.07 -5.38
CA LYS A 60 16.58 8.50 -5.73
C LYS A 60 16.33 9.45 -4.56
N GLU A 61 15.39 9.14 -3.66
CA GLU A 61 15.16 9.98 -2.47
C GLU A 61 16.21 9.77 -1.38
N SER A 62 16.75 8.56 -1.29
CA SER A 62 17.75 8.19 -0.28
C SER A 62 19.14 8.70 -0.63
N ILE A 63 19.45 8.73 -1.93
CA ILE A 63 20.69 9.21 -2.51
C ILE A 63 20.45 10.65 -2.98
N LYS A 64 20.71 11.63 -2.11
CA LYS A 64 20.46 13.06 -2.36
C LYS A 64 21.48 13.71 -3.32
N ASP A 65 21.89 13.00 -4.36
CA ASP A 65 22.89 13.41 -5.35
C ASP A 65 22.37 13.15 -6.77
N ASN A 66 22.94 13.83 -7.77
CA ASN A 66 22.67 13.58 -9.19
C ASN A 66 23.23 12.21 -9.60
N VAL A 67 22.43 11.18 -9.35
CA VAL A 67 22.81 9.78 -9.54
C VAL A 67 21.97 9.13 -10.64
N LYS A 68 22.66 8.47 -11.57
CA LYS A 68 22.03 7.61 -12.57
C LYS A 68 21.97 6.19 -12.02
N ILE A 69 20.75 5.66 -11.87
CA ILE A 69 20.50 4.26 -11.48
C ILE A 69 20.43 3.43 -12.74
N THR A 70 21.33 2.47 -12.91
CA THR A 70 21.43 1.66 -14.15
C THR A 70 20.66 0.35 -14.10
N SER A 71 20.58 -0.32 -12.94
CA SER A 71 19.90 -1.61 -12.85
C SER A 71 19.50 -1.98 -11.41
N LEU A 72 18.52 -2.89 -11.30
CA LEU A 72 18.21 -3.65 -10.10
C LEU A 72 18.50 -5.10 -10.42
N ILE A 73 19.51 -5.66 -9.79
CA ILE A 73 19.93 -7.03 -10.04
C ILE A 73 19.30 -7.90 -8.95
N ASP A 74 18.51 -8.88 -9.40
CA ASP A 74 17.91 -9.96 -8.62
C ASP A 74 16.63 -9.60 -7.81
N GLU A 75 15.50 -9.42 -8.50
CA GLU A 75 14.15 -9.37 -7.90
C GLU A 75 13.61 -10.76 -7.51
N LYS A 76 14.45 -11.73 -7.11
CA LYS A 76 13.91 -12.95 -6.51
C LYS A 76 13.37 -12.60 -5.13
N ILE A 77 12.05 -12.67 -4.94
CA ILE A 77 11.35 -12.40 -3.67
C ILE A 77 11.97 -13.19 -2.49
N GLU A 78 12.61 -14.32 -2.76
CA GLU A 78 13.39 -15.11 -1.80
C GLU A 78 14.61 -14.37 -1.23
N LYS A 79 15.26 -13.52 -2.04
CA LYS A 79 16.35 -12.64 -1.61
C LYS A 79 15.75 -11.30 -1.17
N LYS A 80 15.78 -11.05 0.15
CA LYS A 80 15.35 -9.78 0.79
C LYS A 80 16.29 -8.59 0.50
N LYS A 81 17.13 -8.69 -0.52
CA LYS A 81 18.20 -7.74 -0.85
C LYS A 81 18.29 -7.58 -2.36
N PHE A 82 18.64 -6.40 -2.82
CA PHE A 82 18.86 -6.08 -4.23
C PHE A 82 20.02 -5.12 -4.36
N GLU A 83 20.74 -5.17 -5.48
CA GLU A 83 21.85 -4.24 -5.73
C GLU A 83 21.39 -3.05 -6.57
N ILE A 84 21.96 -1.88 -6.27
CA ILE A 84 21.69 -0.62 -6.94
C ILE A 84 23.02 -0.09 -7.46
N GLU A 85 23.15 -0.04 -8.78
CA GLU A 85 24.28 0.62 -9.43
C GLU A 85 24.05 2.14 -9.46
N VAL A 86 25.03 2.88 -9.00
CA VAL A 86 25.02 4.33 -8.84
C VAL A 86 26.24 4.91 -9.54
N VAL A 87 26.02 5.72 -10.57
CA VAL A 87 27.13 6.45 -11.23
C VAL A 87 27.24 7.85 -10.63
N LYS A 88 28.42 8.19 -10.07
CA LYS A 88 28.76 9.52 -9.56
C LYS A 88 30.15 9.92 -10.08
N ASN A 89 30.27 11.07 -10.74
CA ASN A 89 31.54 11.57 -11.30
C ASN A 89 32.28 10.55 -12.18
N ASN A 90 31.56 9.80 -13.02
CA ASN A 90 32.06 8.68 -13.85
C ASN A 90 32.60 7.46 -13.08
N GLU A 91 32.44 7.41 -11.76
CA GLU A 91 32.71 6.22 -10.95
C GLU A 91 31.41 5.45 -10.68
N LEU A 92 31.49 4.12 -10.71
CA LEU A 92 30.37 3.21 -10.44
C LEU A 92 30.46 2.70 -9.00
N PHE A 93 29.36 2.85 -8.27
CA PHE A 93 29.19 2.37 -6.92
C PHE A 93 28.04 1.37 -6.87
N ILE A 94 28.20 0.31 -6.08
CA ILE A 94 27.16 -0.69 -5.86
C ILE A 94 26.67 -0.53 -4.41
N ILE A 95 25.38 -0.26 -4.25
CA ILE A 95 24.72 -0.15 -2.95
C ILE A 95 23.76 -1.32 -2.76
N GLU A 96 23.73 -1.89 -1.56
CA GLU A 96 22.73 -2.88 -1.18
C GLU A 96 21.42 -2.21 -0.72
N GLY A 97 20.32 -2.48 -1.41
CA GLY A 97 18.96 -2.19 -0.97
C GLY A 97 18.31 -3.40 -0.31
N LYS A 98 17.36 -3.15 0.60
CA LYS A 98 16.62 -4.20 1.33
C LYS A 98 15.15 -4.21 0.93
N LEU A 99 14.61 -5.40 0.64
CA LEU A 99 13.20 -5.63 0.39
C LEU A 99 12.55 -6.29 1.63
N ILE A 100 11.54 -5.62 2.19
CA ILE A 100 10.79 -6.11 3.34
C ILE A 100 9.34 -6.36 2.91
N VAL A 101 8.89 -7.61 3.02
CA VAL A 101 7.48 -7.94 2.86
C VAL A 101 6.78 -7.75 4.20
N ASP A 102 5.78 -6.87 4.23
CA ASP A 102 5.00 -6.48 5.40
C ASP A 102 3.50 -6.37 5.02
N ARG A 103 2.60 -6.37 6.01
CA ARG A 103 1.15 -6.30 5.77
C ARG A 103 0.64 -4.87 5.85
N CYS A 104 0.03 -4.40 4.76
CA CYS A 104 -0.67 -3.12 4.77
C CYS A 104 -1.87 -3.11 5.76
N PRO A 105 -2.37 -1.94 6.19
CA PRO A 105 -3.50 -1.84 7.13
C PRO A 105 -4.78 -2.57 6.71
N VAL A 106 -4.98 -2.80 5.41
CA VAL A 106 -6.11 -3.59 4.90
C VAL A 106 -5.83 -5.08 5.05
N CYS A 107 -4.67 -5.55 4.58
CA CYS A 107 -4.30 -6.97 4.62
C CYS A 107 -4.04 -7.50 6.03
N SER A 108 -3.60 -6.64 6.96
CA SER A 108 -3.45 -6.99 8.38
C SER A 108 -4.79 -7.25 9.07
N LYS A 109 -5.86 -6.57 8.66
CA LYS A 109 -7.22 -6.79 9.17
C LYS A 109 -7.94 -7.95 8.48
N ARG A 110 -7.45 -8.41 7.33
CA ARG A 110 -8.04 -9.55 6.61
C ARG A 110 -7.88 -10.82 7.46
N GLY A 111 -8.96 -11.57 7.62
CA GLY A 111 -9.01 -12.77 8.47
C GLY A 111 -9.28 -12.50 9.96
N THR A 112 -9.42 -11.22 10.36
CA THR A 112 -9.88 -10.84 11.70
C THR A 112 -11.40 -10.62 11.68
N PRO A 113 -12.10 -10.62 12.84
CA PRO A 113 -13.53 -10.29 12.91
C PRO A 113 -13.84 -8.79 12.69
N TYR A 114 -12.86 -7.98 12.24
CA TYR A 114 -13.04 -6.55 12.03
C TYR A 114 -14.01 -6.24 10.89
N PHE A 115 -15.00 -5.38 11.15
CA PHE A 115 -15.87 -4.82 10.13
C PHE A 115 -16.20 -3.35 10.41
N GLU A 116 -16.50 -2.64 9.34
CA GLU A 116 -16.93 -1.24 9.39
C GLU A 116 -18.41 -1.09 9.04
N SER A 117 -18.98 -2.01 8.26
CA SER A 117 -20.38 -1.89 7.88
C SER A 117 -21.06 -3.22 7.65
N VAL A 118 -22.39 -3.20 7.70
CA VAL A 118 -23.25 -4.34 7.41
C VAL A 118 -24.16 -3.98 6.23
N ILE A 119 -24.16 -4.83 5.21
CA ILE A 119 -25.10 -4.76 4.09
C ILE A 119 -26.15 -5.85 4.31
N GLN A 120 -27.38 -5.45 4.56
CA GLN A 120 -28.52 -6.33 4.82
C GLN A 120 -29.42 -6.32 3.58
N ILE A 121 -29.59 -7.49 2.96
CA ILE A 121 -30.47 -7.64 1.79
C ILE A 121 -31.67 -8.50 2.13
N ARG A 122 -32.85 -8.07 1.67
CA ARG A 122 -34.14 -8.76 1.79
C ARG A 122 -34.88 -8.65 0.45
N PRO A 123 -35.65 -9.66 -0.01
CA PRO A 123 -35.74 -11.01 0.53
C PRO A 123 -34.49 -11.84 0.18
N LYS A 124 -34.49 -13.13 0.56
CA LYS A 124 -33.41 -14.09 0.30
C LYS A 124 -33.32 -14.47 -1.20
N LYS A 125 -32.86 -13.55 -2.04
CA LYS A 125 -32.64 -13.76 -3.48
C LYS A 125 -31.16 -14.00 -3.79
N LYS A 126 -30.85 -15.06 -4.55
CA LYS A 126 -29.48 -15.41 -4.95
C LYS A 126 -28.83 -14.32 -5.80
N GLU A 127 -29.60 -13.67 -6.68
CA GLU A 127 -29.10 -12.57 -7.53
C GLU A 127 -28.53 -11.40 -6.71
N LEU A 128 -29.19 -11.03 -5.61
CA LEU A 128 -28.72 -9.97 -4.71
C LEU A 128 -27.44 -10.40 -4.00
N TYR A 129 -27.37 -11.66 -3.58
CA TYR A 129 -26.18 -12.24 -2.95
C TYR A 129 -24.98 -12.22 -3.90
N ASP A 130 -25.17 -12.74 -5.11
CA ASP A 130 -24.13 -12.84 -6.15
C ASP A 130 -23.68 -11.43 -6.59
N PHE A 131 -24.62 -10.48 -6.70
CA PHE A 131 -24.30 -9.09 -7.00
C PHE A 131 -23.31 -8.50 -5.99
N ILE A 132 -23.54 -8.68 -4.69
CA ILE A 132 -22.66 -8.17 -3.65
C ILE A 132 -21.29 -8.86 -3.70
N LYS A 133 -21.27 -10.19 -3.86
CA LYS A 133 -20.04 -10.99 -3.97
C LYS A 133 -19.16 -10.52 -5.12
N ILE A 134 -19.72 -10.45 -6.33
CA ILE A 134 -19.01 -10.02 -7.54
C ILE A 134 -18.41 -8.61 -7.36
N GLN A 135 -19.15 -7.69 -6.73
CA GLN A 135 -18.66 -6.33 -6.50
C GLN A 135 -17.54 -6.29 -5.43
N ALA A 136 -17.61 -7.14 -4.42
CA ALA A 136 -16.56 -7.27 -3.40
C ALA A 136 -15.28 -7.86 -4.02
N ASP A 137 -15.40 -8.92 -4.82
CA ASP A 137 -14.25 -9.60 -5.44
C ASP A 137 -13.52 -8.70 -6.44
N LYS A 138 -14.23 -7.80 -7.11
CA LYS A 138 -13.64 -6.76 -7.97
C LYS A 138 -12.82 -5.73 -7.19
N ASN A 139 -13.04 -5.57 -5.88
CA ASN A 139 -12.39 -4.57 -5.05
C ASN A 139 -11.36 -5.18 -4.10
N LYS A 140 -10.08 -5.17 -4.50
CA LYS A 140 -8.96 -5.71 -3.71
C LYS A 140 -8.76 -5.04 -2.34
N GLU A 141 -9.32 -3.85 -2.14
CA GLU A 141 -9.21 -3.09 -0.88
C GLU A 141 -10.32 -3.40 0.12
N VAL A 142 -11.32 -4.20 -0.28
CA VAL A 142 -12.45 -4.58 0.55
C VAL A 142 -12.41 -6.09 0.77
N PHE A 143 -12.92 -6.52 1.92
CA PHE A 143 -13.19 -7.93 2.17
C PHE A 143 -14.49 -8.08 2.95
N ILE A 144 -15.20 -9.15 2.66
CA ILE A 144 -16.35 -9.59 3.45
C ILE A 144 -15.80 -10.46 4.56
N THR A 145 -16.06 -10.06 5.80
CA THR A 145 -15.52 -10.71 7.01
C THR A 145 -16.41 -11.85 7.46
N LYS A 146 -17.72 -11.65 7.36
CA LYS A 146 -18.73 -12.62 7.76
C LYS A 146 -19.95 -12.46 6.86
N ILE A 147 -20.59 -13.57 6.54
CA ILE A 147 -21.91 -13.59 5.92
C ILE A 147 -22.81 -14.36 6.86
N VAL A 148 -23.94 -13.76 7.22
CA VAL A 148 -24.97 -14.41 8.02
C VAL A 148 -26.18 -14.62 7.13
N GLU A 149 -26.57 -15.88 6.99
CA GLU A 149 -27.79 -16.29 6.32
C GLU A 149 -28.94 -16.29 7.32
N LEU A 150 -30.04 -15.63 6.94
CA LEU A 150 -31.24 -15.49 7.73
C LEU A 150 -32.43 -16.06 6.94
N LYS A 151 -33.56 -16.28 7.63
CA LYS A 151 -34.78 -16.77 6.98
C LYS A 151 -35.27 -15.81 5.89
N ASP A 152 -35.12 -14.51 6.12
CA ASP A 152 -35.62 -13.43 5.29
C ASP A 152 -34.57 -12.83 4.35
N GLY A 153 -33.29 -13.20 4.47
CA GLY A 153 -32.24 -12.72 3.57
C GLY A 153 -30.81 -12.95 4.07
N TYR A 154 -29.91 -12.02 3.76
CA TYR A 154 -28.49 -12.14 4.08
C TYR A 154 -27.92 -10.84 4.66
N ASP A 155 -26.98 -10.99 5.58
CA ASP A 155 -26.24 -9.89 6.18
C ASP A 155 -24.73 -10.06 5.90
N PHE A 156 -24.16 -9.11 5.16
CA PHE A 156 -22.75 -9.08 4.78
C PHE A 156 -21.98 -8.07 5.63
N TYR A 157 -21.04 -8.57 6.43
CA TYR A 157 -20.15 -7.73 7.23
C TYR A 157 -18.93 -7.38 6.40
N THR A 158 -18.72 -6.10 6.13
CA THR A 158 -17.65 -5.62 5.22
C THR A 158 -16.67 -4.70 5.91
N SER A 159 -15.43 -4.71 5.42
CA SER A 159 -14.33 -3.91 5.96
C SER A 159 -14.35 -2.42 5.59
N SER A 160 -15.35 -1.94 4.84
CA SER A 160 -15.39 -0.55 4.35
C SER A 160 -16.78 0.05 4.31
N ASN A 161 -16.97 1.16 5.04
CA ASN A 161 -18.20 1.97 4.97
C ASN A 161 -18.49 2.51 3.56
N LYS A 162 -17.44 2.99 2.85
CA LYS A 162 -17.58 3.55 1.50
C LYS A 162 -18.10 2.51 0.52
N PHE A 163 -17.59 1.28 0.64
CA PHE A 163 -18.04 0.16 -0.18
C PHE A 163 -19.52 -0.14 0.07
N ALA A 164 -19.94 -0.33 1.32
CA ALA A 164 -21.33 -0.66 1.64
C ALA A 164 -22.32 0.40 1.15
N LEU A 165 -22.03 1.68 1.40
CA LEU A 165 -22.89 2.78 0.91
C LEU A 165 -22.95 2.82 -0.62
N GLY A 166 -21.82 2.54 -1.28
CA GLY A 166 -21.76 2.41 -2.74
C GLY A 166 -22.59 1.24 -3.27
N ILE A 167 -22.56 0.09 -2.58
CA ILE A 167 -23.37 -1.08 -2.91
C ILE A 167 -24.85 -0.77 -2.74
N GLY A 168 -25.26 -0.12 -1.64
CA GLY A 168 -26.65 0.28 -1.44
C GLY A 168 -27.20 1.10 -2.62
N LYS A 169 -26.44 2.12 -3.07
CA LYS A 169 -26.81 2.93 -4.25
C LYS A 169 -26.88 2.10 -5.53
N LYS A 170 -25.97 1.15 -5.71
CA LYS A 170 -25.98 0.26 -6.89
C LYS A 170 -27.16 -0.70 -6.86
N LEU A 171 -27.50 -1.26 -5.70
CA LEU A 171 -28.67 -2.11 -5.52
C LEU A 171 -29.96 -1.38 -5.91
N SER A 172 -30.18 -0.16 -5.42
CA SER A 172 -31.35 0.65 -5.80
C SER A 172 -31.42 1.00 -7.28
N LYS A 173 -30.28 1.06 -7.97
CA LYS A 173 -30.24 1.32 -9.43
C LYS A 173 -30.52 0.06 -10.25
N SER A 174 -30.01 -1.08 -9.79
CA SER A 174 -30.12 -2.35 -10.52
C SER A 174 -31.39 -3.14 -10.18
N PHE A 175 -31.97 -2.91 -9.01
CA PHE A 175 -33.12 -3.65 -8.50
C PHE A 175 -34.17 -2.66 -7.96
N LYS A 176 -35.45 -2.92 -8.23
CA LYS A 176 -36.55 -2.16 -7.63
C LYS A 176 -36.65 -2.52 -6.15
N GLY A 177 -36.67 -1.51 -5.28
CA GLY A 177 -36.73 -1.74 -3.84
C GLY A 177 -36.53 -0.48 -3.00
N GLU A 178 -36.62 -0.66 -1.69
CA GLU A 178 -36.38 0.38 -0.68
C GLU A 178 -34.95 0.28 -0.12
N LEU A 179 -34.24 1.41 -0.08
CA LEU A 179 -32.91 1.52 0.53
C LEU A 179 -32.98 2.40 1.78
N LYS A 180 -32.48 1.87 2.89
CA LYS A 180 -32.29 2.59 4.15
C LYS A 180 -30.82 2.52 4.54
N THR A 181 -30.28 3.64 5.01
CA THR A 181 -28.90 3.68 5.51
C THR A 181 -28.86 4.37 6.86
N SER A 182 -28.13 3.80 7.81
CA SER A 182 -27.90 4.40 9.13
C SER A 182 -26.42 4.33 9.50
N ARG A 183 -26.00 5.16 10.45
CA ARG A 183 -24.63 5.21 10.96
C ARG A 183 -24.66 5.32 12.48
N ARG A 184 -23.84 4.51 13.15
CA ARG A 184 -23.67 4.53 14.60
C ARG A 184 -22.21 4.84 14.94
N LEU A 185 -22.00 5.72 15.92
CA LEU A 185 -20.67 5.95 16.47
C LEU A 185 -20.18 4.66 17.14
N PHE A 186 -19.02 4.17 16.72
CA PHE A 186 -18.41 2.96 17.25
C PHE A 186 -17.27 3.28 18.22
N SER A 187 -16.39 4.21 17.87
CA SER A 187 -15.22 4.56 18.68
C SER A 187 -14.66 5.94 18.30
N PHE A 188 -13.60 6.38 18.97
CA PHE A 188 -12.86 7.61 18.68
C PHE A 188 -11.38 7.29 18.48
N ASP A 189 -10.85 7.60 17.30
CA ASP A 189 -9.42 7.53 17.00
C ASP A 189 -8.73 8.72 17.66
N LYS A 190 -8.12 8.47 18.84
CA LYS A 190 -7.42 9.50 19.64
C LYS A 190 -6.23 10.10 18.90
N MET A 191 -5.53 9.33 18.07
CA MET A 191 -4.35 9.82 17.35
C MET A 191 -4.75 10.76 16.21
N LYS A 192 -5.89 10.52 15.55
CA LYS A 192 -6.39 11.36 14.47
C LYS A 192 -7.45 12.37 14.89
N SER A 193 -7.84 12.37 16.16
CA SER A 193 -8.97 13.11 16.72
C SER A 193 -10.25 12.95 15.87
N LYS A 194 -10.62 11.70 15.54
CA LYS A 194 -11.73 11.40 14.63
C LYS A 194 -12.69 10.35 15.17
N ASN A 195 -13.98 10.62 15.04
CA ASN A 195 -15.04 9.64 15.29
C ASN A 195 -15.02 8.51 14.24
N LEU A 196 -15.00 7.27 14.71
CA LEU A 196 -15.12 6.06 13.91
C LEU A 196 -16.56 5.57 13.94
N TYR A 197 -17.19 5.49 12.77
CA TYR A 197 -18.57 5.05 12.63
C TYR A 197 -18.66 3.68 12.00
N ARG A 198 -19.71 2.94 12.36
CA ARG A 198 -20.18 1.79 11.60
C ARG A 198 -21.46 2.12 10.85
N ALA A 199 -21.53 1.74 9.57
CA ALA A 199 -22.72 1.96 8.75
C ALA A 199 -23.55 0.67 8.61
N THR A 200 -24.87 0.83 8.59
CA THR A 200 -25.79 -0.22 8.18
C THR A 200 -26.46 0.22 6.89
N VAL A 201 -26.44 -0.67 5.90
CA VAL A 201 -27.10 -0.48 4.60
C VAL A 201 -28.13 -1.57 4.46
N PHE A 202 -29.40 -1.20 4.55
CA PHE A 202 -30.52 -2.10 4.42
C PHE A 202 -31.18 -1.90 3.07
N PHE A 203 -31.29 -2.96 2.29
CA PHE A 203 -31.98 -2.97 1.01
C PHE A 203 -33.06 -4.04 1.00
N LYS A 204 -34.30 -3.61 0.74
CA LYS A 204 -35.45 -4.49 0.56
C LYS A 204 -35.90 -4.41 -0.89
N ALA A 205 -35.60 -5.43 -1.69
CA ALA A 205 -36.13 -5.54 -3.03
C ALA A 205 -37.65 -5.72 -2.98
N ASN A 206 -38.34 -5.07 -3.91
CA ASN A 206 -39.74 -5.36 -4.17
C ASN A 206 -39.81 -6.77 -4.78
N ASN A 207 -40.90 -7.48 -4.51
CA ASN A 207 -41.09 -8.86 -4.98
C ASN A 207 -40.88 -8.97 -6.49
#